data_AF-V5HZQ5-F1
#
_entry.id   AF-V5HZQ5-F1
#
_cell.length_a   1.000
_cell.length_b   1.000
_cell.length_c   1.000
_cell.angle_alpha   90.00
_cell.angle_beta   90.00
_cell.angle_gamma   90.00
#
_symmetry.space_group_name_H-M   'P 1'
#
loop_
_entity.id
_entity.type
_entity.pdbx_description
1 polymer ?
#
loop_
_entity_poly.entity_id
_entity_poly.type
_entity_poly.pdbx_seq_one_letter_code
_entity_poly.pdbx_strand_id
1 'polypeptide(L)' 'WPPSRDEVSCTTRRHPCRARVHFLDGQVQNIDFDPCVSAAEVLEMVKGRINLRPNAEGYAIYEVIGPTERAMLG' A
#
# COMPACT_ATOMS: atom_id res chain seq x y z
N TRP A 1 -9.90 11.88 7.27
CA TRP A 1 -10.42 10.61 7.81
C TRP A 1 -9.80 10.38 9.17
N PRO A 2 -10.56 9.95 10.20
CA PRO A 2 -9.96 9.51 11.45
C PRO A 2 -9.20 8.19 11.24
N PRO A 3 -8.18 7.88 12.07
CA PRO A 3 -7.42 6.65 11.95
C PRO A 3 -8.31 5.43 12.20
N SER A 4 -7.99 4.33 11.53
CA SER A 4 -8.72 3.07 11.71
C SER A 4 -8.41 2.42 13.07
N ARG A 5 -9.26 1.48 13.52
CA ARG A 5 -8.99 0.73 14.78
C ARG A 5 -7.68 -0.05 14.70
N ASP A 6 -7.37 -0.60 13.52
CA ASP A 6 -6.15 -1.36 13.28
C ASP A 6 -4.92 -0.45 13.33
N GLU A 7 -5.00 0.72 12.70
CA GLU A 7 -3.96 1.73 12.74
C GLU A 7 -3.69 2.21 14.18
N VAL A 8 -4.74 2.53 14.94
CA VAL A 8 -4.61 2.91 16.37
C VAL A 8 -3.94 1.79 17.17
N SER A 9 -4.31 0.53 16.94
CA SER A 9 -3.70 -0.62 17.61
C SER A 9 -2.22 -0.77 17.25
N CYS A 10 -1.87 -0.67 15.97
CA CYS A 10 -0.49 -0.74 15.48
C CYS A 10 0.37 0.36 16.10
N THR A 11 -0.09 1.61 16.04
CA THR A 11 0.59 2.78 16.63
C THR A 11 0.78 2.61 18.14
N THR A 12 -0.26 2.21 18.88
CA THR A 12 -0.18 2.05 20.34
C THR A 12 0.81 0.96 20.73
N ARG A 13 0.89 -0.12 19.94
CA ARG A 13 1.81 -1.23 20.17
C ARG A 13 3.18 -1.03 19.54
N ARG A 14 3.43 0.08 18.83
CA ARG A 14 4.65 0.31 18.04
C ARG A 14 4.92 -0.81 17.04
N HIS A 15 3.87 -1.30 16.40
CA HIS A 15 3.93 -2.29 15.32
C HIS A 15 3.64 -1.62 13.97
N PRO A 16 4.24 -2.10 12.87
CA PRO A 16 3.87 -1.65 11.53
C PRO A 16 2.40 -1.94 11.20
N CYS A 17 1.79 -1.08 10.40
CA CYS A 17 0.55 -1.39 9.71
C CYS A 17 0.83 -2.41 8.60
N ARG A 18 -0.09 -3.38 8.41
CA ARG A 18 0.02 -4.40 7.36
C ARG A 18 -1.14 -4.28 6.38
N ALA A 19 -0.83 -4.18 5.09
CA ALA A 19 -1.82 -4.24 4.02
C ALA A 19 -1.50 -5.33 3.00
N ARG A 20 -2.55 -5.76 2.28
CA ARG A 20 -2.44 -6.67 1.13
C ARG A 20 -2.50 -5.88 -0.16
N VAL A 21 -1.47 -6.03 -0.98
CA VAL A 21 -1.45 -5.49 -2.35
C VAL A 21 -1.80 -6.63 -3.30
N HIS A 22 -2.87 -6.42 -4.06
CA HIS A 22 -3.33 -7.34 -5.10
C HIS A 22 -2.78 -6.88 -6.45
N PHE A 23 -2.11 -7.77 -7.16
CA PHE A 23 -1.54 -7.51 -8.48
C PHE A 23 -2.48 -7.98 -9.59
N LEU A 24 -2.31 -7.44 -10.79
CA LEU A 24 -3.15 -7.73 -11.95
C LEU A 24 -2.99 -9.18 -12.47
N ASP A 25 -1.92 -9.86 -12.08
CA ASP A 25 -1.66 -11.28 -12.37
C ASP A 25 -2.31 -12.23 -11.33
N GLY A 26 -3.07 -11.68 -10.38
CA GLY A 26 -3.72 -12.43 -9.30
C GLY A 26 -2.81 -12.73 -8.11
N GLN A 27 -1.54 -12.32 -8.13
CA GLN A 27 -0.67 -12.45 -6.97
C GLN A 27 -1.07 -11.47 -5.87
N VAL A 28 -0.71 -11.82 -4.63
CA VAL A 28 -0.96 -10.97 -3.45
C VAL A 28 0.32 -10.89 -2.62
N GLN A 29 0.71 -9.68 -2.23
CA GLN A 29 1.80 -9.48 -1.30
C GLN A 29 1.38 -8.69 -0.07
N ASN A 30 1.88 -9.11 1.09
CA ASN A 30 1.78 -8.35 2.33
C ASN A 30 2.90 -7.30 2.37
N ILE A 31 2.51 -6.05 2.59
CA ILE A 31 3.42 -4.92 2.79
C ILE A 31 3.19 -4.40 4.22
N ASP A 32 4.30 -4.20 4.93
CA ASP A 32 4.33 -3.63 6.27
C ASP A 32 4.92 -2.21 6.15
N PHE A 33 4.25 -1.22 6.74
CA PHE A 33 4.65 0.18 6.66
C PHE A 33 4.27 0.94 7.94
N ASP A 34 4.92 2.07 8.17
CA ASP A 34 4.58 2.96 9.29
C ASP A 34 3.25 3.70 8.99
N PRO A 35 2.39 3.96 9.99
CA PRO A 35 1.14 4.69 9.79
C PRO A 35 1.27 6.03 9.03
N CYS A 36 2.43 6.67 9.07
CA CYS A 36 2.66 7.97 8.46
C CYS A 36 3.04 7.91 6.96
N VAL A 37 3.21 6.71 6.39
CA VAL A 37 3.70 6.51 5.01
C VAL A 37 2.62 6.87 3.99
N SER A 38 3.02 7.61 2.95
CA SER A 38 2.15 8.00 1.83
C SER A 38 1.92 6.86 0.84
N ALA A 39 0.85 6.96 0.03
CA ALA A 39 0.59 6.00 -1.04
C ALA A 39 1.74 5.93 -2.07
N ALA A 40 2.40 7.07 -2.34
CA ALA A 40 3.57 7.13 -3.22
C ALA A 40 4.76 6.33 -2.64
N GLU A 41 5.03 6.47 -1.35
CA GLU A 41 6.08 5.69 -0.68
C GLU A 41 5.76 4.19 -0.64
N VAL A 42 4.48 3.82 -0.40
CA VAL A 42 4.05 2.42 -0.50
C VAL A 42 4.27 1.87 -1.92
N LEU A 43 4.01 2.67 -2.96
CA LEU A 43 4.27 2.26 -4.34
C LEU A 43 5.75 1.96 -4.57
N GLU A 44 6.64 2.81 -4.08
CA GLU A 44 8.09 2.58 -4.19
C GLU A 44 8.54 1.34 -3.40
N MET A 45 7.98 1.11 -2.20
CA MET A 45 8.20 -0.14 -1.45
C MET A 45 7.78 -1.38 -2.25
N VAL A 46 6.62 -1.33 -2.91
CA VAL A 46 6.11 -2.41 -3.75
C VAL A 46 7.02 -2.63 -4.96
N LYS A 47 7.40 -1.57 -5.68
CA LYS A 47 8.32 -1.65 -6.82
C LYS A 47 9.63 -2.34 -6.45
N GLY A 48 10.19 -1.98 -5.29
CA GLY A 48 11.39 -2.63 -4.75
C GLY A 48 11.18 -4.12 -4.45
N ARG A 49 10.04 -4.49 -3.85
CA ARG A 49 9.69 -5.90 -3.55
C ARG A 49 9.59 -6.78 -4.79
N ILE A 50 9.07 -6.26 -5.91
CA ILE A 50 8.92 -7.01 -7.16
C ILE A 50 10.10 -6.85 -8.13
N ASN A 51 11.20 -6.25 -7.67
CA ASN A 51 12.41 -6.00 -8.48
C ASN A 51 12.13 -5.23 -9.78
N LEU A 52 11.21 -4.27 -9.73
CA LEU A 52 11.07 -3.32 -10.82
C LEU A 52 12.31 -2.44 -10.92
N ARG A 53 12.56 -1.93 -12.13
CA ARG A 53 13.66 -0.97 -12.35
C ARG A 53 13.41 0.30 -11.51
N PRO A 54 14.46 0.95 -10.98
CA PRO A 54 14.29 2.15 -10.13
C PRO A 54 13.49 3.28 -10.80
N ASN A 55 13.58 3.39 -12.12
CA ASN A 55 12.87 4.42 -12.90
C ASN A 55 11.67 3.84 -13.65
N ALA A 56 11.05 2.79 -13.11
CA ALA A 56 9.86 2.20 -13.69
C ALA A 56 8.66 3.14 -13.47
N GLU A 57 8.23 3.78 -14.56
CA GLU A 57 7.07 4.66 -14.62
C GLU A 57 5.80 3.89 -15.03
N GLY A 58 4.63 4.53 -14.90
CA GLY A 58 3.35 3.95 -15.32
C GLY A 58 2.68 3.03 -14.30
N TYR A 59 3.16 3.01 -13.05
CA TYR A 59 2.56 2.26 -11.95
C TYR A 59 1.82 3.19 -11.00
N ALA A 60 0.69 2.74 -10.47
CA ALA A 60 -0.10 3.45 -9.47
C ALA A 60 -0.79 2.45 -8.54
N ILE A 61 -1.12 2.88 -7.32
CA ILE A 61 -1.94 2.11 -6.39
C ILE A 61 -3.40 2.49 -6.57
N TYR A 62 -4.27 1.48 -6.60
CA TYR A 62 -5.71 1.66 -6.70
C TYR A 62 -6.38 1.14 -5.43
N GLU A 63 -7.34 1.92 -4.94
CA GLU A 63 -8.35 1.45 -4.00
C GLU A 63 -9.50 0.84 -4.81
N VAL A 64 -9.82 -0.43 -4.53
CA VAL A 64 -10.91 -1.15 -5.21
C VAL A 64 -11.97 -1.52 -4.18
N ILE A 65 -13.20 -1.06 -4.40
CA ILE A 65 -14.36 -1.32 -3.55
C ILE A 65 -15.49 -1.85 -4.43
N GLY A 66 -15.76 -3.16 -4.33
CA GLY A 66 -16.74 -3.83 -5.18
C GLY A 66 -16.42 -3.63 -6.67
N PRO A 67 -17.34 -3.10 -7.49
CA PRO A 67 -17.10 -2.84 -8.91
C PRO A 67 -16.37 -1.51 -9.18
N THR A 68 -16.08 -0.71 -8.16
CA THR A 68 -15.46 0.60 -8.32
C THR A 68 -13.97 0.57 -8.03
N GLU A 69 -13.18 1.24 -8.87
CA GLU A 69 -11.75 1.46 -8.65
C GLU A 69 -11.43 2.96 -8.65
N ARG A 70 -10.48 3.36 -7.80
CA ARG A 70 -10.01 4.74 -7.70
C ARG A 70 -8.49 4.77 -7.53
N ALA A 71 -7.80 5.51 -8.38
CA ALA A 71 -6.36 5.75 -8.22
C ALA A 71 -6.11 6.54 -6.93
N MET A 72 -5.22 6.04 -6.08
CA MET A 72 -4.74 6.78 -4.92
C MET A 72 -3.73 7.82 -5.41
N LEU A 73 -4.14 9.08 -5.39
CA LEU A 73 -3.28 10.21 -5.70
C LEU A 73 -2.29 10.40 -4.54
N GLY A 74 -0.99 10.43 -4.88
CA GLY A 74 0.10 10.75 -3.97
C GLY A 74 0.32 12.25 -3.83
#